data_AF-A0A4R9J6H8-F1
#
_entry.id   AF-A0A4R9J6H8-F1
#
_cell.length_a   1.000
_cell.length_b   1.000
_cell.length_c   1.000
_cell.angle_alpha   90.00
_cell.angle_beta   90.00
_cell.angle_gamma   90.00
#
_symmetry.space_group_name_H-M   'P 1'
#
loop_
_entity.id
_entity.type
_entity.pdbx_description
1 polymer ?
#
loop_
_entity_poly.entity_id
_entity_poly.type
_entity_poly.pdbx_seq_one_letter_code
_entity_poly.pdbx_strand_id
1 'polypeptide(L)'
;MLITVCKGKIHRATVTDADLNYEGSLTVDMDLVDAAGMFPYEKVSVVNVNNGSRFETYLIEGKRGSGEICLNGAAARLGMKGDKVIIISYGSLEEKDLPKGYKPQVVLVDDKNHIKKA
;
A
#
# COMPACT_ATOMS: atom_id res chain seq x y z
N MET A 1 14.90 -18.53 13.60
CA MET A 1 15.24 -17.82 12.34
C MET A 1 14.34 -16.60 12.23
N LEU A 2 14.83 -15.47 11.74
CA LEU A 2 13.97 -14.33 11.40
C LEU A 2 13.34 -14.58 10.03
N ILE A 3 12.04 -14.36 9.91
CA ILE A 3 11.27 -14.46 8.68
C ILE A 3 10.59 -13.12 8.38
N THR A 4 10.40 -12.83 7.10
CA THR A 4 9.65 -11.65 6.63
C THR A 4 8.26 -12.09 6.21
N VAL A 5 7.23 -11.57 6.88
CA VAL A 5 5.82 -11.91 6.62
C VAL A 5 5.05 -10.69 6.16
N CYS A 6 3.98 -10.89 5.40
CA CYS A 6 3.04 -9.80 5.09
C CYS A 6 2.39 -9.34 6.39
N LYS A 7 2.63 -8.09 6.80
CA LYS A 7 2.07 -7.49 8.01
C LYS A 7 0.67 -6.97 7.74
N GLY A 8 0.54 -6.20 6.67
CA GLY A 8 -0.71 -5.63 6.21
C GLY A 8 -0.69 -5.34 4.72
N LYS A 9 -1.87 -5.22 4.12
CA LYS A 9 -2.01 -4.81 2.72
C LYS A 9 -3.31 -4.05 2.46
N ILE A 10 -3.23 -3.08 1.55
CA ILE A 10 -4.39 -2.46 0.91
C ILE A 10 -4.55 -3.15 -0.44
N HIS A 11 -5.68 -3.83 -0.63
CA HIS A 11 -5.88 -4.72 -1.77
C HIS A 11 -6.70 -4.05 -2.88
N ARG A 12 -6.09 -3.93 -4.06
CA ARG A 12 -6.71 -3.44 -5.31
C ARG A 12 -7.21 -2.00 -5.21
N ALA A 13 -6.43 -1.13 -4.57
CA ALA A 13 -6.69 0.31 -4.60
C ALA A 13 -6.46 0.87 -6.01
N THR A 14 -7.26 1.85 -6.39
CA THR A 14 -7.15 2.62 -7.63
C THR A 14 -6.10 3.72 -7.47
N VAL A 15 -5.12 3.81 -8.35
CA VAL A 15 -4.22 4.98 -8.42
C VAL A 15 -5.06 6.21 -8.78
N THR A 16 -5.09 7.22 -7.90
CA THR A 16 -5.87 8.44 -8.09
C THR A 16 -5.10 9.49 -8.90
N ASP A 17 -3.77 9.46 -8.79
CA ASP A 17 -2.88 10.33 -9.57
C ASP A 17 -1.46 9.77 -9.68
N ALA A 18 -0.67 10.34 -10.58
CA ALA A 18 0.75 10.02 -10.76
C ALA A 18 1.54 11.27 -11.12
N ASP A 19 2.34 11.80 -10.18
CA ASP A 19 3.11 13.03 -10.36
C ASP A 19 4.61 12.74 -10.41
N LEU A 20 5.19 12.87 -11.61
CA LEU A 20 6.61 12.66 -11.85
C LEU A 20 7.51 13.70 -11.19
N ASN A 21 7.03 14.93 -11.01
CA ASN A 21 7.83 16.06 -10.55
C ASN A 21 7.69 16.31 -9.05
N TYR A 22 6.70 15.70 -8.39
CA TYR A 22 6.61 15.68 -6.94
C TYR A 22 7.73 14.84 -6.33
N GLU A 23 8.22 15.23 -5.16
CA GLU A 23 9.25 14.49 -4.45
C GLU A 23 8.76 13.07 -4.13
N GLY A 24 9.47 12.08 -4.69
CA GLY A 24 8.99 10.70 -4.77
C GLY A 24 8.61 10.06 -3.43
N SER A 25 7.71 9.08 -3.52
CA SER A 25 7.22 8.13 -2.50
C SER A 25 5.85 7.63 -2.98
N LEU A 26 5.01 7.09 -2.09
CA LEU A 26 3.61 6.79 -2.36
C LEU A 26 2.72 7.56 -1.37
N THR A 27 1.93 8.53 -1.85
CA THR A 27 0.90 9.17 -1.02
C THR A 27 -0.29 8.22 -0.88
N VAL A 28 -0.75 7.98 0.35
CA VAL A 28 -1.90 7.11 0.63
C VAL A 28 -2.81 7.79 1.66
N ASP A 29 -4.12 7.75 1.41
CA ASP A 29 -5.13 8.14 2.40
C ASP A 29 -4.84 7.51 3.77
N MET A 30 -4.67 8.35 4.78
CA MET A 30 -4.31 7.92 6.12
C MET A 30 -5.36 7.02 6.79
N ASP A 31 -6.63 7.07 6.38
CA ASP A 31 -7.64 6.11 6.88
C ASP A 31 -7.36 4.68 6.38
N LEU A 32 -6.78 4.54 5.17
CA LEU A 32 -6.35 3.24 4.64
C LEU A 32 -5.05 2.77 5.27
N VAL A 33 -4.11 3.69 5.52
CA VAL A 33 -2.84 3.40 6.22
C VAL A 33 -3.14 2.84 7.60
N ASP A 34 -3.99 3.52 8.38
CA ASP A 34 -4.38 3.09 9.72
C ASP A 34 -5.11 1.74 9.69
N ALA A 35 -6.07 1.58 8.78
CA ALA A 35 -6.84 0.33 8.64
C ALA A 35 -5.97 -0.87 8.24
N ALA A 36 -4.88 -0.64 7.51
CA ALA A 36 -3.93 -1.69 7.12
C ALA A 36 -2.82 -1.93 8.17
N GLY A 37 -2.84 -1.20 9.29
CA GLY A 37 -1.80 -1.26 10.32
C GLY A 37 -0.43 -0.79 9.81
N MET A 38 -0.42 0.14 8.87
CA MET A 38 0.79 0.74 8.29
C MET A 38 1.12 2.06 8.98
N PHE A 39 2.31 2.60 8.73
CA PHE A 39 2.76 3.89 9.28
C PHE A 39 3.31 4.81 8.18
N PRO A 40 3.20 6.14 8.34
CA PRO A 40 3.95 7.08 7.51
C PRO A 40 5.44 6.74 7.49
N TYR A 41 6.09 6.92 6.34
CA TYR A 41 7.49 6.58 6.09
C TYR A 41 7.82 5.09 6.19
N GLU A 42 6.83 4.21 6.33
CA GLU A 42 7.05 2.77 6.32
C GLU A 42 7.38 2.27 4.91
N LYS A 43 8.38 1.39 4.81
CA LYS A 43 8.70 0.69 3.56
C LYS A 43 7.55 -0.21 3.14
N VAL A 44 7.12 -0.07 1.89
CA VAL A 44 6.07 -0.89 1.27
C VAL A 44 6.52 -1.43 -0.08
N SER A 45 5.99 -2.59 -0.47
CA SER A 45 6.00 -3.03 -1.86
C SER A 45 4.68 -2.65 -2.52
N VAL A 46 4.77 -2.09 -3.72
CA VAL A 46 3.62 -1.78 -4.57
C VAL A 46 3.65 -2.72 -5.77
N VAL A 47 2.54 -3.41 -6.01
CA VAL A 47 2.39 -4.30 -7.17
C VAL A 47 1.21 -3.83 -8.00
N ASN A 48 1.48 -3.46 -9.24
CA ASN A 48 0.49 -2.94 -10.17
C ASN A 48 -0.12 -4.11 -10.95
N VAL A 49 -1.44 -4.29 -10.81
CA VAL A 49 -2.21 -5.37 -11.43
C VAL A 49 -2.35 -5.14 -12.93
N ASN A 50 -2.42 -3.89 -13.36
CA ASN A 50 -2.72 -3.54 -14.75
C ASN A 50 -1.51 -3.77 -15.67
N ASN A 51 -0.30 -3.46 -15.20
CA ASN A 51 0.92 -3.53 -16.02
C ASN A 51 1.98 -4.52 -15.50
N GLY A 52 1.77 -5.15 -14.34
CA GLY A 52 2.68 -6.14 -13.77
C GLY A 52 3.91 -5.56 -13.07
N SER A 53 4.07 -4.24 -13.01
CA SER A 53 5.20 -3.59 -12.31
C SER A 53 5.19 -3.95 -10.83
N ARG A 54 6.39 -4.17 -10.28
CA ARG A 54 6.61 -4.47 -8.87
C ARG A 54 7.78 -3.64 -8.39
N PHE A 55 7.56 -2.83 -7.37
CA PHE A 55 8.58 -1.94 -6.85
C PHE A 55 8.42 -1.73 -5.35
N GLU A 56 9.46 -1.18 -4.74
CA GLU A 56 9.46 -0.80 -3.33
C GLU A 56 9.58 0.71 -3.20
N THR A 57 8.92 1.26 -2.19
CA THR A 57 8.99 2.68 -1.83
C THR A 57 8.59 2.84 -0.36
N TYR A 58 8.28 4.04 0.08
CA TYR A 58 7.73 4.33 1.41
C TYR A 58 6.46 5.19 1.33
N LEU A 59 5.68 5.19 2.41
CA LEU A 59 4.41 5.91 2.49
C LEU A 59 4.60 7.38 2.86
N ILE A 60 3.79 8.25 2.23
CA ILE A 60 3.58 9.65 2.63
C ILE A 60 2.10 9.85 2.96
N GLU A 61 1.84 10.73 3.91
CA GLU A 61 0.50 11.04 4.42
C GLU A 61 -0.36 11.69 3.34
N GLY A 62 -1.40 10.97 2.91
CA GLY A 62 -2.48 11.51 2.08
C GLY A 62 -3.62 12.05 2.93
N LYS A 63 -4.51 12.81 2.30
CA LYS A 63 -5.66 13.39 3.01
C LYS A 63 -6.61 12.29 3.49
N ARG A 64 -7.00 12.32 4.77
CA ARG A 64 -7.96 11.37 5.35
C ARG A 64 -9.32 11.37 4.63
N GLY A 65 -9.84 10.17 4.36
CA GLY A 65 -11.15 9.94 3.75
C GLY A 65 -11.27 10.39 2.30
N SER A 66 -10.14 10.67 1.64
CA SER A 66 -10.08 11.13 0.25
C SER A 66 -10.04 9.98 -0.76
N GLY A 67 -9.63 8.78 -0.33
CA GLY A 67 -9.29 7.68 -1.21
C GLY A 67 -7.99 7.90 -2.01
N GLU A 68 -7.17 8.86 -1.65
CA GLU A 68 -5.94 9.22 -2.37
C GLU A 68 -4.93 8.07 -2.41
N ILE A 69 -4.43 7.80 -3.62
CA ILE A 69 -3.31 6.88 -3.91
C ILE A 69 -2.51 7.54 -5.03
N CYS A 70 -1.47 8.28 -4.69
CA CYS A 70 -0.64 9.01 -5.66
C CYS A 70 0.74 8.38 -5.81
N LEU A 71 1.11 8.03 -7.04
CA LEU A 71 2.46 7.60 -7.38
C LEU A 71 3.36 8.83 -7.61
N ASN A 72 4.29 9.11 -6.71
CA ASN A 72 5.14 10.29 -6.81
C ASN A 72 6.54 9.97 -7.36
N GLY A 73 7.16 10.95 -8.02
CA GLY A 73 8.53 10.89 -8.51
C GLY A 73 8.74 9.73 -9.48
N ALA A 74 9.80 8.95 -9.26
CA ALA A 74 10.11 7.80 -10.12
C ALA A 74 8.97 6.75 -10.17
N ALA A 75 8.16 6.63 -9.11
CA ALA A 75 7.04 5.69 -9.07
C ALA A 75 5.93 6.07 -10.08
N ALA A 76 5.81 7.34 -10.46
CA ALA A 76 4.86 7.81 -11.47
C ALA A 76 5.10 7.20 -12.87
N ARG A 77 6.29 6.63 -13.12
CA ARG A 77 6.58 5.89 -14.37
C ARG A 77 6.15 4.42 -14.32
N LEU A 78 5.76 3.91 -13.16
CA LEU A 78 5.45 2.50 -12.92
C LEU A 78 3.94 2.22 -12.85
N GLY A 79 3.12 3.24 -13.07
CA GLY A 79 1.68 3.15 -13.16
C GLY A 79 1.08 4.49 -13.55
N MET A 80 -0.22 4.48 -13.82
CA MET A 80 -0.96 5.69 -14.17
C MET A 80 -2.29 5.73 -13.42
N LYS A 81 -2.91 6.91 -13.39
CA LYS A 81 -4.26 7.09 -12.84
C LYS A 81 -5.23 6.06 -13.42
N GLY A 82 -5.99 5.41 -12.53
CA GLY A 82 -6.94 4.34 -12.87
C GLY A 82 -6.38 2.93 -12.72
N ASP A 83 -5.07 2.75 -12.62
CA ASP A 83 -4.47 1.44 -12.38
C ASP A 83 -4.87 0.87 -11.02
N LYS A 84 -4.99 -0.45 -10.93
CA LYS A 84 -5.20 -1.16 -9.67
C LYS A 84 -3.86 -1.59 -9.09
N VAL A 85 -3.58 -1.17 -7.86
CA VAL A 85 -2.37 -1.54 -7.12
C VAL A 85 -2.72 -2.30 -5.84
N ILE A 86 -1.78 -3.12 -5.38
CA ILE A 86 -1.80 -3.70 -4.04
C ILE A 86 -0.57 -3.16 -3.32
N ILE A 87 -0.79 -2.55 -2.16
CA ILE A 87 0.25 -1.95 -1.33
C ILE A 87 0.46 -2.90 -0.16
N ILE A 88 1.69 -3.38 0.05
CA ILE A 88 2.01 -4.42 1.01
C ILE A 88 3.10 -3.91 1.95
N SER A 89 2.80 -3.95 3.26
CA SER A 89 3.79 -3.79 4.30
C SER A 89 4.22 -5.18 4.78
N TYR A 90 5.52 -5.32 5.06
CA TYR A 90 6.11 -6.53 5.61
C TYR A 90 6.65 -6.28 7.01
N GLY A 91 6.57 -7.30 7.86
CA GLY A 91 7.17 -7.31 9.19
C GLY A 91 8.16 -8.45 9.32
N SER A 92 9.20 -8.25 10.13
CA SER A 92 10.14 -9.30 10.50
C SER A 92 9.74 -9.88 11.86
N LEU A 93 9.62 -11.20 11.93
CA LEU A 93 9.28 -11.92 13.15
C LEU A 93 10.26 -13.09 13.32
N GLU A 94 10.54 -13.48 14.56
CA GLU A 94 11.15 -14.77 14.78
C GLU A 94 10.12 -15.86 14.47
N GLU A 95 10.54 -16.89 13.74
CA GLU A 95 9.67 -17.99 13.33
C GLU A 95 8.96 -18.66 14.51
N LYS A 96 9.63 -18.77 15.67
CA LYS A 96 9.06 -19.33 16.90
C LYS A 96 7.93 -18.49 17.50
N ASP A 97 7.94 -17.18 17.22
CA ASP A 97 6.98 -16.21 17.74
C ASP A 97 5.82 -15.98 16.76
N LEU A 98 5.88 -16.60 15.56
CA LEU A 98 4.79 -16.52 14.59
C LEU A 98 3.57 -17.29 15.11
N PRO A 99 2.44 -16.61 15.37
CA PRO A 99 1.25 -17.27 15.87
C PRO A 99 0.71 -18.31 14.88
N LYS A 100 0.27 -19.47 15.39
CA LYS A 100 -0.47 -20.44 14.55
C LYS A 100 -1.71 -19.76 13.98
N GLY A 101 -1.85 -19.79 12.66
CA GLY A 101 -2.96 -19.12 11.97
C GLY A 101 -2.79 -17.60 11.84
N TYR A 102 -1.56 -17.09 11.85
CA TYR A 102 -1.25 -15.69 11.56
C TYR A 102 -2.02 -15.17 10.34
N LYS A 103 -2.68 -14.02 10.50
CA LYS A 103 -3.43 -13.34 9.44
C LYS A 103 -2.92 -11.91 9.30
N PRO A 104 -2.53 -11.47 8.10
CA PRO A 104 -2.20 -10.07 7.85
C PRO A 104 -3.42 -9.17 8.03
N GLN A 105 -3.18 -7.90 8.31
CA GLN A 105 -4.20 -6.84 8.22
C GLN A 105 -4.56 -6.61 6.74
N VAL A 106 -5.71 -7.09 6.28
CA VAL A 106 -6.12 -6.96 4.88
C VAL A 106 -7.25 -5.96 4.75
N VAL A 107 -6.99 -4.85 4.07
CA VAL A 107 -8.00 -3.84 3.72
C VAL A 107 -8.46 -4.08 2.29
N LEU A 108 -9.76 -4.34 2.13
CA LEU A 108 -10.41 -4.41 0.82
C LEU A 108 -11.09 -3.07 0.54
N VAL A 109 -10.90 -2.52 -0.65
CA VAL A 109 -11.49 -1.24 -1.03
C VAL A 109 -12.41 -1.34 -2.27
N ASP A 110 -13.29 -0.36 -2.42
CA ASP A 110 -14.07 -0.13 -3.64
C ASP A 110 -13.27 0.64 -4.70
N ASP A 111 -13.92 1.01 -5.81
CA ASP A 111 -13.24 1.72 -6.91
C ASP A 111 -12.86 3.17 -6.57
N LYS A 112 -13.48 3.73 -5.52
CA LYS A 112 -13.17 5.05 -4.97
C LYS A 112 -12.21 4.97 -3.78
N ASN A 113 -11.61 3.79 -3.56
CA ASN A 113 -10.71 3.52 -2.44
C ASN A 113 -11.34 3.66 -1.05
N HIS A 114 -12.66 3.55 -0.93
CA HIS A 114 -13.29 3.43 0.38
C HIS A 114 -13.25 1.98 0.86
N ILE A 115 -13.04 1.79 2.16
CA ILE A 115 -13.02 0.47 2.78
C ILE A 115 -14.39 -0.21 2.59
N LYS A 116 -14.38 -1.40 2.00
CA LYS A 116 -15.57 -2.26 1.92
C LYS A 116 -15.85 -2.83 3.30
N LYS A 117 -17.08 -2.69 3.78
CA LYS A 117 -17.54 -3.46 4.93
C LYS A 117 -17.63 -4.94 4.52
N ALA A 118 -17.05 -5.81 5.34
CA ALA A 118 -17.17 -7.25 5.21
C ALA A 118 -18.59 -7.72 5.50
#